data_AF-A0A7K3BLJ5-F1
#
_entry.id   AF-A0A7K3BLJ5-F1
#
_cell.length_a   1.000
_cell.length_b   1.000
_cell.length_c   1.000
_cell.angle_alpha   90.00
_cell.angle_beta   90.00
_cell.angle_gamma   90.00
#
_symmetry.space_group_name_H-M   'P 1'
#
loop_
_entity.id
_entity.type
_entity.pdbx_description
1 polymer ?
#
loop_
_entity_poly.entity_id
_entity_poly.type
_entity_poly.pdbx_seq_one_letter_code
_entity_poly.pdbx_strand_id
1 'polypeptide(L)'
;MYPHYELPSERVIAYTAAMIDGEGSICIQGSHYQVNITQGVVNDGEDLCRWFAEVWGFGYVGCHQGARKNMHWRWAVAQTHQLDHLLTACLPDMRVKKQKAIDALEWIHGRIAEGRRCHWMRRGPVVARPLGSA
;
A
#
# COMPACT_ATOMS: atom_id res chain seq x y z
N MET A 1 -15.04 -8.91 3.90
CA MET A 1 -13.77 -9.08 3.18
C MET A 1 -14.08 -9.30 1.70
N TYR A 2 -13.46 -8.56 0.78
CA TYR A 2 -13.78 -8.66 -0.65
C TYR A 2 -13.32 -10.02 -1.22
N PRO A 3 -14.19 -10.75 -1.94
CA PRO A 3 -13.92 -12.12 -2.39
C PRO A 3 -12.86 -12.23 -3.51
N HIS A 4 -12.21 -11.13 -3.88
CA HIS A 4 -11.26 -11.06 -4.99
C HIS A 4 -9.82 -10.77 -4.57
N TYR A 5 -9.56 -10.57 -3.28
CA TYR A 5 -8.21 -10.39 -2.76
C TYR A 5 -7.86 -11.56 -1.86
N GLU A 6 -6.77 -12.24 -2.20
CA GLU A 6 -6.16 -13.23 -1.32
C GLU A 6 -5.41 -12.50 -0.21
N LEU A 7 -5.54 -13.00 1.03
CA LEU A 7 -4.74 -12.49 2.13
C LEU A 7 -3.35 -13.13 2.11
N PRO A 8 -2.29 -12.34 2.33
CA PRO A 8 -0.98 -12.89 2.69
C PRO A 8 -1.05 -13.66 4.02
N SER A 9 0.03 -14.36 4.36
CA SER A 9 0.14 -14.98 5.69
C SER A 9 0.09 -13.93 6.82
N GLU A 10 -0.35 -14.34 8.01
CA GLU A 10 -0.46 -13.46 9.18
C GLU A 10 0.86 -12.75 9.51
N ARG A 11 2.00 -13.42 9.32
CA ARG A 11 3.33 -12.82 9.51
C ARG A 11 3.60 -11.68 8.54
N VAL A 12 3.17 -11.81 7.29
CA VAL A 12 3.30 -10.73 6.29
C VAL A 12 2.38 -9.57 6.63
N ILE A 13 1.18 -9.84 7.12
CA ILE A 13 0.23 -8.81 7.56
C ILE A 13 0.83 -8.01 8.73
N ALA A 14 1.28 -8.67 9.78
CA ALA A 14 1.90 -8.03 10.93
C ALA A 14 3.17 -7.24 10.56
N TYR A 15 4.00 -7.79 9.67
CA TYR A 15 5.17 -7.08 9.14
C TYR A 15 4.77 -5.83 8.34
N THR A 16 3.75 -5.94 7.49
CA THR A 16 3.23 -4.80 6.72
C THR A 16 2.69 -3.71 7.66
N ALA A 17 1.95 -4.08 8.72
CA ALA A 17 1.46 -3.15 9.73
C ALA A 17 2.60 -2.39 10.41
N ALA A 18 3.65 -3.11 10.84
CA ALA A 18 4.84 -2.51 11.45
C ALA A 18 5.56 -1.56 10.47
N MET A 19 5.66 -1.93 9.19
CA MET A 19 6.27 -1.08 8.17
C MET A 19 5.45 0.18 7.87
N ILE A 20 4.11 0.08 7.87
CA ILE A 20 3.23 1.26 7.77
C ILE A 20 3.46 2.20 8.96
N ASP A 21 3.59 1.65 10.17
CA ASP A 21 3.83 2.42 11.40
C ASP A 21 5.20 3.10 11.45
N GLY A 22 6.26 2.40 11.06
CA GLY A 22 7.63 2.92 11.08
C GLY A 22 7.91 3.89 9.93
N GLU A 23 7.68 3.43 8.70
CA GLU A 23 8.19 4.11 7.49
C GLU A 23 7.09 4.48 6.50
N GLY A 24 5.86 4.05 6.78
CA GLY A 24 4.71 4.36 5.95
C GLY A 24 4.00 5.66 6.29
N SER A 25 3.02 5.99 5.45
CA SER A 25 2.08 7.09 5.63
C SER A 25 0.67 6.64 5.26
N ILE A 26 -0.32 7.14 6.02
CA ILE A 26 -1.74 7.08 5.69
C ILE A 26 -2.15 8.55 5.50
N CYS A 27 -2.48 8.94 4.28
CA CYS A 27 -2.78 10.33 3.96
C CYS A 27 -3.85 10.46 2.88
N ILE A 28 -4.43 11.65 2.77
CA ILE A 28 -5.33 12.02 1.67
C ILE A 28 -4.50 12.64 0.55
N GLN A 29 -4.65 12.11 -0.66
CA GLN A 29 -4.07 12.67 -1.88
C GLN A 29 -5.21 13.13 -2.81
N GLY A 30 -5.45 14.44 -2.87
CA GLY A 30 -6.61 14.98 -3.59
C GLY A 30 -7.92 14.58 -2.91
N SER A 31 -8.70 13.72 -3.57
CA SER A 31 -10.03 13.29 -3.11
C SER A 31 -10.10 11.84 -2.61
N HIS A 32 -8.96 11.17 -2.43
CA HIS A 32 -8.87 9.78 -1.97
C HIS A 32 -7.80 9.59 -0.90
N TYR A 33 -7.99 8.58 -0.05
CA TYR A 33 -6.94 8.11 0.84
C TYR A 33 -5.92 7.24 0.11
N GLN A 34 -4.72 7.21 0.66
CA GLN A 34 -3.62 6.40 0.18
C GLN A 34 -2.73 5.94 1.34
N VAL A 35 -2.26 4.69 1.25
CA VAL A 35 -1.14 4.17 2.04
C VAL A 35 0.12 4.17 1.18
N ASN A 36 1.24 4.59 1.76
CA ASN A 36 2.56 4.50 1.14
C ASN A 36 3.56 3.91 2.10
N ILE A 37 4.49 3.10 1.61
CA ILE A 37 5.73 2.73 2.29
C ILE A 37 6.86 3.20 1.37
N THR A 38 7.80 3.98 1.90
CA THR A 38 8.92 4.55 1.12
C THR A 38 10.24 4.07 1.70
N GLN A 39 11.15 3.62 0.84
CA GLN A 39 12.44 3.04 1.22
C GLN A 39 13.56 3.64 0.37
N GLY A 40 14.71 3.90 0.98
CA GLY A 40 15.92 4.28 0.25
C GLY A 40 16.61 3.07 -0.38
N VAL A 41 17.50 3.31 -1.35
CA VAL A 41 18.36 2.26 -1.93
C VAL A 41 19.20 1.54 -0.88
N VAL A 42 19.63 2.25 0.17
CA VAL A 42 20.45 1.69 1.25
C VAL A 42 19.75 0.54 2.01
N ASN A 43 18.42 0.47 1.94
CA ASN A 43 17.60 -0.54 2.61
C ASN A 43 16.99 -1.55 1.62
N ASP A 44 17.62 -1.76 0.45
CA ASP A 44 17.07 -2.60 -0.62
C ASP A 44 15.63 -2.22 -1.00
N GLY A 45 15.37 -0.91 -1.03
CA GLY A 45 14.02 -0.37 -1.10
C GLY A 45 13.23 -0.78 -2.34
N GLU A 46 13.89 -1.05 -3.46
CA GLU A 46 13.23 -1.55 -4.67
C GLU A 46 12.60 -2.92 -4.43
N ASP A 47 13.41 -3.87 -3.96
CA ASP A 47 13.00 -5.26 -3.76
C ASP A 47 11.93 -5.37 -2.69
N LEU A 48 12.06 -4.61 -1.59
CA LEU A 48 11.03 -4.56 -0.56
C LEU A 48 9.70 -4.00 -1.10
N CYS A 49 9.72 -2.92 -1.89
CA CYS A 49 8.52 -2.35 -2.49
C CYS A 49 7.87 -3.31 -3.50
N ARG A 50 8.68 -4.02 -4.31
CA ARG A 50 8.21 -5.03 -5.25
C ARG A 50 7.63 -6.24 -4.54
N TRP A 51 8.28 -6.71 -3.48
CA TRP A 51 7.81 -7.79 -2.64
C TRP A 51 6.43 -7.48 -2.06
N PHE A 52 6.20 -6.27 -1.55
CA PHE A 52 4.85 -5.87 -1.09
C PHE A 52 3.80 -5.94 -2.21
N ALA A 53 4.12 -5.48 -3.41
CA ALA A 53 3.20 -5.55 -4.54
C ALA A 53 2.88 -6.99 -4.95
N GLU A 54 3.87 -7.89 -4.86
CA GLU A 54 3.71 -9.31 -5.14
C GLU A 54 2.86 -10.01 -4.06
N VAL A 55 3.23 -9.89 -2.79
CA VAL A 55 2.54 -10.64 -1.71
C VAL A 55 1.10 -10.20 -1.51
N TRP A 56 0.78 -8.92 -1.73
CA TRP A 56 -0.59 -8.42 -1.66
C TRP A 56 -1.34 -8.56 -2.99
N GLY A 57 -0.64 -8.81 -4.10
CA GLY A 57 -1.21 -8.85 -5.44
C GLY A 57 -1.75 -7.50 -5.93
N PHE A 58 -1.41 -6.40 -5.26
CA PHE A 58 -1.86 -5.06 -5.61
C PHE A 58 -0.93 -3.93 -5.13
N GLY A 59 -1.30 -2.70 -5.50
CA GLY A 59 -0.49 -1.50 -5.28
C GLY A 59 0.45 -1.22 -6.44
N TYR A 60 1.00 -0.02 -6.46
CA TYR A 60 1.97 0.40 -7.47
C TYR A 60 3.33 0.65 -6.82
N VAL A 61 4.39 0.32 -7.55
CA VAL A 61 5.77 0.65 -7.16
C VAL A 61 6.25 1.80 -8.04
N GLY A 62 6.69 2.89 -7.41
CA GLY A 62 7.29 4.03 -8.07
C GLY A 62 8.70 4.28 -7.56
N CYS A 63 9.55 4.80 -8.43
CA CYS A 63 10.85 5.35 -8.04
C CYS A 63 10.78 6.87 -8.13
N HIS A 64 11.28 7.56 -7.11
CA HIS A 64 11.47 8.99 -7.13
C HIS A 64 12.94 9.32 -6.83
N GLN A 65 13.59 9.90 -7.82
CA GLN A 65 14.85 10.62 -7.63
C GLN A 65 14.50 12.09 -7.49
N GLY A 66 14.37 12.55 -6.24
CA GLY A 66 14.13 13.97 -5.97
C GLY A 66 15.37 14.82 -6.28
N ALA A 67 15.31 16.12 -5.96
CA ALA A 67 16.47 17.01 -6.01
C ALA A 67 17.61 16.60 -5.05
N ARG A 68 17.36 15.65 -4.13
CA ARG A 68 18.35 15.07 -3.23
C ARG A 68 19.05 13.88 -3.90
N LYS A 69 20.32 13.65 -3.55
CA LYS A 69 21.17 12.63 -4.16
C LYS A 69 20.69 11.17 -4.01
N ASN A 70 19.73 10.90 -3.12
CA ASN A 70 19.35 9.53 -2.78
C ASN A 70 18.03 9.15 -3.47
N MET A 71 18.11 8.09 -4.28
CA MET A 71 16.96 7.46 -4.92
C MET A 71 16.08 6.77 -3.86
N HIS A 72 14.76 6.94 -3.98
CA HIS A 72 13.79 6.30 -3.11
C HIS A 72 12.75 5.53 -3.92
N TRP A 73 12.37 4.37 -3.40
CA TRP A 73 11.30 3.54 -3.91
C TRP A 73 10.08 3.66 -3.01
N ARG A 74 8.90 3.60 -3.62
CA ARG A 74 7.61 3.70 -2.92
C ARG A 74 6.68 2.62 -3.40
N TRP A 75 6.19 1.78 -2.49
CA TRP A 75 4.98 0.99 -2.71
C TRP A 75 3.78 1.76 -2.19
N ALA A 76 2.70 1.75 -2.96
CA ALA A 76 1.58 2.63 -2.73
C ALA A 76 0.24 1.99 -3.10
N VAL A 77 -0.75 2.16 -2.23
CA VAL A 77 -2.12 1.63 -2.38
C VAL A 77 -3.11 2.78 -2.26
N ALA A 78 -3.77 3.11 -3.36
CA ALA A 78 -4.69 4.24 -3.46
C ALA A 78 -6.12 3.84 -3.90
N GLN A 79 -6.31 2.61 -4.39
CA GLN A 79 -7.64 2.15 -4.79
C GLN A 79 -8.45 1.81 -3.54
N THR A 80 -9.63 2.40 -3.41
CA THR A 80 -10.49 2.30 -2.22
C THR A 80 -10.68 0.88 -1.69
N HIS A 81 -11.00 -0.10 -2.54
CA HIS A 81 -11.20 -1.48 -2.11
C HIS A 81 -9.90 -2.20 -1.69
N GLN A 82 -8.78 -1.88 -2.34
CA GLN A 82 -7.47 -2.42 -1.95
C GLN A 82 -7.03 -1.83 -0.61
N LEU A 83 -7.29 -0.53 -0.43
CA LEU A 83 -6.95 0.18 0.78
C LEU A 83 -7.80 -0.29 1.96
N ASP A 84 -9.10 -0.50 1.76
CA ASP A 84 -9.99 -1.13 2.74
C ASP A 84 -9.49 -2.52 3.15
N HIS A 85 -9.17 -3.36 2.15
CA HIS A 85 -8.66 -4.70 2.37
C HIS A 85 -7.34 -4.70 3.15
N LEU A 86 -6.36 -3.90 2.72
CA LEU A 86 -5.06 -3.76 3.38
C LEU A 86 -5.21 -3.25 4.83
N LEU A 87 -5.93 -2.14 5.02
CA LEU A 87 -6.05 -1.52 6.34
C LEU A 87 -6.84 -2.42 7.29
N THR A 88 -7.92 -3.07 6.84
CA THR A 88 -8.69 -4.00 7.66
C THR A 88 -7.82 -5.17 8.15
N ALA A 89 -6.99 -5.73 7.28
CA ALA A 89 -6.08 -6.82 7.64
C ALA A 89 -4.98 -6.36 8.61
N CYS A 90 -4.37 -5.21 8.39
CA CYS A 90 -3.26 -4.71 9.21
C CYS A 90 -3.72 -4.10 10.55
N LEU A 91 -4.96 -3.60 10.65
CA LEU A 91 -5.46 -2.83 11.80
C LEU A 91 -5.23 -3.47 13.19
N PRO A 92 -5.39 -4.80 13.36
CA PRO A 92 -5.15 -5.44 14.65
C PRO A 92 -3.71 -5.25 15.17
N ASP A 93 -2.73 -5.26 14.27
CA ASP A 93 -1.30 -5.21 14.58
C ASP A 93 -0.71 -3.79 14.62
N MET A 94 -1.44 -2.81 14.06
CA MET A 94 -1.03 -1.40 14.08
C MET A 94 -1.03 -0.81 15.49
N ARG A 95 -0.07 0.07 15.76
CA ARG A 95 0.12 0.78 17.04
C ARG A 95 0.17 2.29 16.85
N VAL A 96 1.09 2.79 16.03
CA VAL A 96 1.41 4.22 15.94
C VAL A 96 0.37 4.96 15.08
N LYS A 97 -0.02 4.39 13.94
CA LYS A 97 -0.94 5.00 12.98
C LYS A 97 -2.33 4.36 13.03
N LYS A 98 -2.64 3.58 14.08
CA LYS A 98 -3.92 2.87 14.24
C LYS A 98 -5.14 3.80 14.11
N GLN A 99 -5.15 4.94 14.80
CA GLN A 99 -6.27 5.88 14.72
C GLN A 99 -6.45 6.42 13.29
N LYS A 100 -5.36 6.78 12.61
CA LYS A 100 -5.42 7.23 11.21
C LYS A 100 -5.96 6.15 10.27
N ALA A 101 -5.67 4.87 10.54
CA ALA A 101 -6.23 3.77 9.77
C ALA A 101 -7.74 3.63 10.01
N ILE A 102 -8.23 3.81 11.25
CA ILE A 102 -9.66 3.83 11.57
C ILE A 102 -10.36 4.97 10.83
N ASP A 103 -9.82 6.20 10.92
CA ASP A 103 -10.41 7.37 10.24
C ASP A 103 -10.46 7.17 8.71
N ALA A 104 -9.42 6.54 8.15
CA ALA A 104 -9.38 6.20 6.73
C ALA A 104 -10.43 5.13 6.37
N LEU A 105 -10.58 4.08 7.17
CA LEU A 105 -11.59 3.04 6.97
C LEU A 105 -13.01 3.59 7.06
N GLU A 106 -13.31 4.43 8.05
CA GLU A 106 -14.61 5.10 8.18
C GLU A 106 -14.94 5.93 6.94
N TRP A 107 -13.98 6.72 6.46
CA TRP A 107 -14.14 7.49 5.23
C TRP A 107 -14.39 6.58 4.02
N ILE A 108 -13.63 5.49 3.88
CA ILE A 108 -13.76 4.52 2.78
C ILE A 108 -15.15 3.88 2.80
N HIS A 109 -15.61 3.42 3.96
CA HIS A 109 -16.92 2.79 4.11
C HIS A 109 -18.05 3.77 3.78
N GLY A 110 -17.93 5.03 4.22
CA GLY A 110 -18.85 6.09 3.83
C GLY A 110 -18.93 6.27 2.31
N ARG A 111 -17.79 6.32 1.62
CA ARG A 111 -17.75 6.44 0.14
C ARG A 111 -18.36 5.25 -0.58
N ILE A 112 -18.11 4.04 -0.09
CA ILE A 112 -18.68 2.81 -0.66
C ILE A 112 -20.20 2.82 -0.50
N ALA A 113 -20.71 3.21 0.68
CA ALA A 113 -22.14 3.30 0.94
C ALA A 113 -22.86 4.33 0.06
N GLU A 114 -22.19 5.45 -0.26
CA GLU A 114 -22.71 6.47 -1.19
C GLU A 114 -22.75 6.00 -2.67
N GLY A 115 -22.20 4.82 -2.99
CA GLY A 115 -22.14 4.31 -4.37
C GLY A 115 -21.28 5.14 -5.31
N ARG A 116 -20.45 6.06 -4.79
CA ARG A 116 -19.53 6.83 -5.61
C ARG A 116 -18.51 5.86 -6.21
N ARG A 117 -18.36 5.88 -7.54
CA ARG A 117 -17.25 5.18 -8.21
C ARG A 117 -15.95 5.83 -7.78
N CYS A 118 -15.32 5.32 -6.74
CA CYS A 118 -13.95 5.69 -6.41
C CYS A 118 -13.07 5.35 -7.60
N HIS A 119 -12.18 6.27 -7.98
CA HIS A 119 -11.39 6.18 -9.20
C HIS A 119 -10.74 4.80 -9.35
N TRP A 120 -11.21 4.04 -10.34
CA TRP A 120 -10.49 2.90 -10.88
C TRP A 120 -9.33 3.49 -11.68
N MET A 121 -8.13 3.59 -11.09
CA MET A 121 -6.96 3.69 -11.95
C MET A 121 -6.95 2.43 -12.81
N ARG A 122 -7.01 2.62 -14.13
CA ARG A 122 -6.90 1.55 -15.13
C ARG A 122 -5.78 0.60 -14.69
N ARG A 123 -6.03 -0.71 -14.73
CA ARG A 123 -4.99 -1.73 -14.66
C ARG A 123 -3.91 -1.39 -15.69
N GLY A 124 -2.85 -0.71 -15.27
CA GLY A 124 -1.58 -0.78 -15.98
C GLY A 124 -1.03 -2.18 -15.75
N PRO A 125 -0.36 -2.79 -16.73
CA PRO A 125 0.19 -4.13 -16.56
C PRO A 125 1.12 -4.14 -15.35
N VAL A 126 0.92 -5.10 -14.45
CA VAL A 126 1.94 -5.52 -13.50
C VAL A 126 3.07 -6.07 -14.37
N VAL A 127 4.07 -5.25 -14.67
CA VAL A 127 5.26 -5.71 -15.37
C VAL A 127 6.10 -6.46 -14.33
N ALA A 128 5.77 -7.73 -14.12
CA ALA A 128 6.72 -8.68 -13.59
C ALA A 128 7.84 -8.81 -14.64
N ARG A 129 8.97 -8.11 -14.42
CA ARG A 129 10.19 -8.48 -15.14
C ARG A 129 10.70 -9.77 -14.49
N PRO A 130 11.06 -10.80 -15.27
CA PRO A 130 11.74 -11.95 -14.71
C PRO A 130 13.02 -11.47 -14.04
N LEU A 131 13.25 -11.90 -12.79
CA LEU A 131 14.54 -11.75 -12.14
C LEU A 131 15.57 -12.41 -13.06
N GLY A 132 16.47 -11.59 -13.59
CA GLY A 132 17.53 -12.04 -14.48
C GLY A 132 18.32 -13.16 -13.82
N SER A 133 18.45 -14.27 -14.54
CA SER A 133 19.35 -15.36 -14.22
C SER A 133 20.78 -14.80 -14.17
N ALA A 134 21.43 -14.90 -13.02
CA ALA A 134 22.87 -14.77 -12.86
C ALA A 134 23.40 -16.09 -12.30
#